data_AF-A0A969T7P7-F1
#
_entry.id   AF-A0A969T7P7-F1
#
_cell.length_a   1.000
_cell.length_b   1.000
_cell.length_c   1.000
_cell.angle_alpha   90.00
_cell.angle_beta   90.00
_cell.angle_gamma   90.00
#
_symmetry.space_group_name_H-M   'P 1'
#
loop_
_entity.id
_entity.type
_entity.pdbx_description
1 polymer ?
#
loop_
_entity_poly.entity_id
_entity_poly.type
_entity_poly.pdbx_seq_one_letter_code
_entity_poly.pdbx_strand_id
1 'polypeptide(L)' 'MLLENLEQNKEAFPNIAIPTLEGLEMVKVCDILYVTGDSNYANIHMRNRAPILISKTVKYIEERLKGHKFF' A
#
# COMPACT_ATOMS: atom_id res chain seq x y z
N MET A 1 8.77 13.69 37.03
CA MET A 1 7.85 14.54 36.25
C MET A 1 8.11 14.19 34.79
N LEU A 2 7.28 13.33 34.20
CA LEU A 2 6.24 13.73 33.24
C LEU A 2 6.85 14.47 32.05
N LEU A 3 7.38 13.73 31.07
CA LEU A 3 7.32 14.21 29.69
C LEU A 3 7.24 13.02 28.72
N GLU A 4 6.10 12.97 28.05
CA GLU A 4 5.86 12.30 26.77
C GLU A 4 5.95 10.78 26.70
N ASN A 5 5.08 10.13 27.46
CA ASN A 5 4.22 9.15 26.80
C ASN A 5 3.32 9.90 25.80
N LEU A 6 3.10 9.30 24.63
CA LEU A 6 1.91 9.49 23.76
C LEU A 6 2.04 10.33 22.46
N GLU A 7 2.90 9.94 21.53
CA GLU A 7 2.56 9.99 20.08
C GLU A 7 3.10 8.77 19.30
N GLN A 8 3.13 7.60 19.93
CA GLN A 8 3.39 6.30 19.28
C GLN A 8 2.17 5.78 18.47
N ASN A 9 1.26 6.67 18.05
CA ASN A 9 0.01 6.30 17.36
C ASN A 9 -0.30 7.22 16.16
N LYS A 10 0.72 7.58 15.36
CA LYS A 10 0.46 7.85 13.94
C LYS A 10 0.28 6.50 13.29
N GLU A 11 -0.98 6.13 13.07
CA GLU A 11 -1.41 4.95 12.33
C GLU A 11 -0.38 4.60 11.24
N ALA A 12 0.37 3.53 11.49
CA ALA A 12 1.64 3.21 10.84
C ALA A 12 1.45 2.61 9.44
N PHE A 13 0.59 3.24 8.63
CA PHE A 13 0.35 2.88 7.25
C PHE A 13 0.98 3.95 6.35
N PRO A 14 2.25 3.77 5.96
CA PRO A 14 2.87 4.72 5.05
C PRO A 14 2.16 4.70 3.70
N ASN A 15 2.16 5.86 3.04
CA ASN A 15 1.81 5.94 1.64
C ASN A 15 2.93 5.28 0.84
N ILE A 16 2.60 4.25 0.06
CA ILE A 16 3.53 3.66 -0.89
C ILE A 16 3.31 4.28 -2.27
N ALA A 17 4.40 4.66 -2.92
CA ALA A 17 4.35 5.15 -4.28
C ALA A 17 4.45 3.95 -5.24
N ILE A 18 3.43 3.79 -6.09
CA ILE A 18 3.31 2.65 -6.99
C ILE A 18 3.34 3.13 -8.44
N PRO A 19 4.20 2.53 -9.28
CA PRO A 19 4.20 2.81 -10.71
C PRO A 19 2.98 2.15 -11.38
N THR A 20 2.04 2.98 -11.81
CA THR A 20 0.89 2.64 -12.66
C THR A 20 1.29 2.73 -14.14
N LEU A 21 0.36 2.41 -15.05
CA LEU A 21 0.54 2.63 -16.49
C LEU A 21 0.62 4.13 -16.85
N GLU A 22 -0.08 4.97 -16.09
CA GLU A 22 -0.21 6.41 -16.37
C GLU A 22 0.86 7.25 -15.67
N GLY A 23 1.58 6.68 -14.69
CA GLY A 23 2.62 7.37 -13.95
C GLY A 23 2.86 6.79 -12.56
N LEU A 24 3.34 7.63 -11.64
CA LEU A 24 3.55 7.25 -10.23
C LEU A 24 2.32 7.67 -9.41
N GLU A 25 1.70 6.73 -8.71
CA GLU A 25 0.55 7.01 -7.86
C GLU A 25 0.86 6.73 -6.39
N MET A 26 0.51 7.67 -5.50
CA MET A 26 0.66 7.48 -4.06
C MET A 26 -0.59 6.82 -3.49
N VAL A 27 -0.40 5.68 -2.84
CA VAL A 27 -1.50 4.91 -2.26
C VAL A 27 -1.26 4.60 -0.79
N LYS A 28 -2.32 4.70 0.01
CA LYS A 28 -2.30 4.34 1.43
C LYS A 28 -2.40 2.84 1.58
N VAL A 29 -1.46 2.24 2.31
CA VAL A 29 -1.50 0.81 2.62
C VAL A 29 -2.77 0.44 3.41
N CYS A 30 -3.28 1.34 4.25
CA CYS A 30 -4.52 1.14 5.01
C CYS A 30 -5.77 0.97 4.12
N ASP A 31 -5.76 1.61 2.94
CA ASP A 31 -6.90 1.57 2.01
C ASP A 31 -6.88 0.34 1.12
N ILE A 32 -5.76 -0.38 1.04
CA ILE A 32 -5.61 -1.58 0.22
C ILE A 32 -6.36 -2.74 0.89
N LEU A 33 -7.37 -3.26 0.20
CA LEU A 33 -8.11 -4.46 0.61
C LEU A 33 -7.33 -5.72 0.25
N TYR A 34 -6.98 -5.85 -1.03
CA TYR A 34 -6.24 -6.99 -1.58
C TYR A 34 -5.63 -6.59 -2.93
N VAL A 35 -4.67 -7.38 -3.39
CA VAL A 35 -4.02 -7.18 -4.69
C VAL A 35 -4.17 -8.46 -5.51
N THR A 36 -4.59 -8.30 -6.76
CA THR A 36 -4.78 -9.41 -7.70
C THR A 36 -3.73 -9.32 -8.79
N GLY A 37 -3.07 -10.42 -9.14
CA GLY A 37 -2.01 -10.45 -10.15
C GLY A 37 -2.48 -11.06 -11.45
N ASP A 38 -2.17 -10.40 -12.56
CA ASP A 38 -2.46 -10.88 -13.90
C ASP A 38 -1.15 -10.88 -14.71
N SER A 39 -0.43 -12.02 -14.65
CA SER A 39 0.89 -12.32 -15.23
C SER A 39 1.99 -11.25 -15.08
N ASN A 40 1.83 -10.08 -15.70
CA ASN A 40 2.78 -8.97 -15.71
C ASN A 40 2.24 -7.67 -15.08
N TYR A 41 0.98 -7.66 -14.69
CA TYR A 41 0.28 -6.55 -14.06
C TYR A 41 -0.29 -6.97 -12.71
N ALA A 42 -0.63 -6.00 -11.88
CA ALA A 42 -1.41 -6.25 -10.68
C ALA A 42 -2.50 -5.18 -10.52
N ASN A 43 -3.63 -5.59 -9.96
CA ASN A 43 -4.76 -4.74 -9.64
C ASN A 43 -4.82 -4.58 -8.13
N ILE A 44 -4.72 -3.34 -7.67
CA ILE A 44 -4.80 -3.01 -6.25
C ILE A 44 -6.24 -2.61 -5.95
N HIS A 45 -6.96 -3.45 -5.23
CA HIS A 45 -8.32 -3.15 -4.82
C HIS A 45 -8.30 -2.33 -3.53
N MET A 46 -9.02 -1.20 -3.54
CA MET A 46 -9.07 -0.26 -2.41
C MET A 46 -10.49 -0.13 -1.86
N ARG A 47 -10.60 0.18 -0.56
CA ARG A 47 -11.91 0.32 0.11
C ARG A 47 -12.75 1.44 -0.47
N ASN A 48 -12.14 2.56 -0.85
CA ASN A 48 -12.87 3.76 -1.26
C ASN A 48 -12.43 4.30 -2.63
N ARG A 49 -11.86 3.43 -3.49
CA ARG A 49 -11.40 3.81 -4.83
C ARG A 49 -11.52 2.64 -5.80
N ALA A 50 -11.62 2.96 -7.09
CA ALA A 50 -11.49 1.99 -8.17
C ALA A 50 -10.15 1.23 -8.08
N PRO A 51 -10.11 -0.04 -8.50
CA PRO A 51 -8.87 -0.81 -8.50
C PRO A 51 -7.84 -0.15 -9.42
N ILE A 52 -6.61 -0.03 -8.92
CA ILE A 52 -5.52 0.60 -9.66
C ILE A 52 -4.71 -0.50 -10.34
N LEU A 53 -4.61 -0.41 -11.67
CA LEU A 53 -3.77 -1.29 -12.46
C LEU A 53 -2.33 -0.79 -12.46
N ILE A 54 -1.41 -1.65 -12.03
CA ILE A 54 -0.01 -1.33 -11.87
C ILE A 54 0.84 -2.13 -12.84
N SER A 55 1.89 -1.49 -13.36
CA SER A 55 2.81 -2.07 -14.34
C SER A 55 3.87 -2.97 -13.67
N LYS A 56 3.48 -3.64 -12.58
CA LYS A 56 4.34 -4.50 -11.75
C LYS A 56 3.52 -5.68 -11.27
N THR A 57 4.23 -6.72 -10.83
CA THR A 57 3.61 -7.95 -10.31
C THR A 57 3.16 -7.78 -8.86
N VAL A 58 2.25 -8.65 -8.40
CA VAL A 58 1.81 -8.71 -6.99
C VAL A 58 3.01 -8.85 -6.07
N LYS A 59 3.98 -9.69 -6.45
CA LYS A 59 5.22 -9.89 -5.69
C LYS A 59 5.97 -8.59 -5.42
N TYR A 60 6.00 -7.65 -6.37
CA TYR A 60 6.64 -6.34 -6.18
C TYR A 60 5.94 -5.53 -5.09
N ILE A 61 4.61 -5.55 -5.08
CA ILE A 61 3.83 -4.88 -4.03
C ILE A 61 3.92 -5.62 -2.72
N GLU A 62 3.85 -6.95 -2.71
CA GLU A 62 4.05 -7.75 -1.52
C GLU A 62 5.41 -7.48 -0.87
N GLU A 63 6.49 -7.29 -1.62
CA GLU A 63 7.78 -6.92 -1.02
C GLU A 63 7.78 -5.51 -0.44
N ARG A 64 7.04 -4.57 -1.03
CA ARG A 64 6.84 -3.22 -0.48
C ARG A 64 5.89 -3.21 0.71
N LEU A 65 4.93 -4.13 0.74
CA LEU A 65 3.99 -4.34 1.84
C LEU A 65 4.60 -5.16 2.97
N LYS A 66 5.53 -6.08 2.70
CA LYS A 66 6.17 -6.97 3.69
C LYS A 66 6.93 -6.22 4.80
N GLY A 67 7.31 -4.97 4.54
CA GLY A 67 7.86 -4.07 5.57
C GLY A 67 6.81 -3.58 6.59
N HIS A 68 5.53 -3.72 6.27
CA HIS A 68 4.39 -3.37 7.10
C HIS A 68 3.64 -4.66 7.40
N LYS A 69 3.93 -5.25 8.57
CA LYS A 69 3.26 -6.46 9.06
C LYS A 69 1.75 -6.29 8.99
N PHE A 70 1.11 -6.89 8.00
CA PHE A 70 -0.29 -7.28 8.07
C PHE A 70 -0.32 -8.54 8.96
N PHE A 71 -0.91 -8.43 10.15
CA PHE A 71 -1.21 -9.54 11.05
C PHE A 71 -2.69 -9.86 11.00
#